data_AF-A0A8G1XCD6-F1
#
_entry.id   AF-A0A8G1XCD6-F1
#
_cell.length_a   1.000
_cell.length_b   1.000
_cell.length_c   1.000
_cell.angle_alpha   90.00
_cell.angle_beta   90.00
_cell.angle_gamma   90.00
#
_symmetry.space_group_name_H-M   'P 1'
#
loop_
_entity.id
_entity.type
_entity.pdbx_description
1 polymer ?
#
loop_
_entity_poly.entity_id
_entity_poly.type
_entity_poly.pdbx_seq_one_letter_code
_entity_poly.pdbx_strand_id
1 'polypeptide(L)'
;MGLTSTTLLLFTIEVAVAALGATVWWWPALARRHWRAVLGRIGMLLGSQLALLAVIGLLANNYFSFYSSWNDLLGTGPDAPVAVRAAAPAAQAAPAPSAAPSRQPDPPDLPVLPAQETGSEPVNTGGPRDPERVGAIRAVRIPGARTGLSTDGYVYLPPQYFQPGNERRKFPAVIAMTGFPGDAKALITRFNYPGVALDEIRAGRMQPTVLVLMRPSPAMPADPECEDVPGGTQAETYFAADVPRAIGATYRTSDGPGGWGVMGNSTGGYCAAKLAMRHPEVFAGGVSISGYLKAAEDVTTGDLFKGSGQRRDEADLLWRLRNLPMPATGVMLSGAEKGDGDFRAEADAFTAAAKPPLATAVASVPEGGHNYTTWIKLLPAGFRFLSQRLKA
;
A
#
# COMPACT_ATOMS: atom_id res chain seq x y z
N MET A 1 -28.27 3.13 -5.90
CA MET A 1 -27.44 2.04 -6.45
C MET A 1 -25.99 2.38 -6.18
N GLY A 2 -25.19 1.44 -5.68
CA GLY A 2 -23.74 1.65 -5.52
C GLY A 2 -23.03 1.74 -6.87
N LEU A 3 -21.88 2.40 -6.92
CA LEU A 3 -21.08 2.56 -8.14
C LEU A 3 -20.35 1.25 -8.54
N THR A 4 -20.31 0.27 -7.66
CA THR A 4 -19.85 -1.10 -7.92
C THR A 4 -21.00 -2.06 -8.27
N SER A 5 -22.23 -1.58 -8.44
CA SER A 5 -23.39 -2.45 -8.70
C SER A 5 -23.38 -3.02 -10.12
N THR A 6 -23.47 -4.34 -10.25
CA THR A 6 -23.65 -5.02 -11.54
C THR A 6 -24.93 -4.56 -12.25
N THR A 7 -26.00 -4.25 -11.50
CA THR A 7 -27.24 -3.72 -12.06
C THR A 7 -27.04 -2.37 -12.74
N LEU A 8 -26.28 -1.46 -12.12
CA LEU A 8 -25.96 -0.15 -12.71
C LEU A 8 -25.13 -0.31 -13.99
N LEU A 9 -24.15 -1.21 -13.95
CA LEU A 9 -23.31 -1.52 -15.11
C LEU A 9 -24.14 -2.07 -16.27
N LEU A 10 -24.98 -3.09 -16.04
CA LEU A 10 -25.84 -3.68 -17.07
C LEU A 10 -26.80 -2.64 -17.66
N PHE A 11 -27.43 -1.81 -16.82
CA PHE A 11 -28.29 -0.73 -17.28
C PHE A 11 -27.53 0.27 -18.17
N THR A 12 -26.29 0.61 -17.82
CA THR A 12 -25.49 1.56 -18.61
C THR A 12 -25.01 0.94 -19.92
N ILE A 13 -24.74 -0.37 -19.95
CA ILE A 13 -24.49 -1.13 -21.18
C ILE A 13 -25.72 -1.06 -22.10
N GLU A 14 -26.92 -1.29 -21.57
CA GLU A 14 -28.16 -1.19 -22.35
C GLU A 14 -28.35 0.22 -22.93
N VAL A 15 -28.10 1.27 -22.13
CA VAL A 15 -28.13 2.66 -22.61
C VAL A 15 -27.10 2.91 -23.72
N ALA A 16 -25.88 2.39 -23.59
CA ALA A 16 -24.84 2.54 -24.62
C ALA A 16 -25.21 1.82 -25.92
N VAL A 17 -25.75 0.61 -25.84
CA VAL A 17 -26.25 -0.15 -27.00
C VAL A 17 -27.44 0.57 -27.65
N ALA A 18 -28.38 1.08 -26.85
CA ALA A 18 -29.52 1.86 -27.33
C ALA A 18 -29.06 3.18 -27.99
N ALA A 19 -28.07 3.87 -27.43
CA ALA A 19 -27.50 5.08 -28.01
C ALA A 19 -26.82 4.80 -29.36
N LEU A 20 -26.08 3.69 -29.48
CA LEU A 20 -25.51 3.26 -30.75
C LEU A 20 -26.61 2.91 -31.77
N GLY A 21 -27.62 2.15 -31.35
CA GLY A 21 -28.77 1.81 -32.18
C GLY A 21 -29.52 3.04 -32.67
N ALA A 22 -29.76 4.01 -31.78
CA ALA A 22 -30.34 5.30 -32.12
C ALA A 22 -29.47 6.04 -33.15
N THR A 23 -28.15 6.11 -32.93
CA THR A 23 -27.17 6.70 -33.87
C THR A 23 -27.30 6.13 -35.27
N VAL A 24 -27.36 4.81 -35.42
CA VAL A 24 -27.56 4.18 -36.73
C VAL A 24 -28.94 4.50 -37.30
N TRP A 25 -29.99 4.41 -36.47
CA TRP A 25 -31.38 4.55 -36.88
C TRP A 25 -31.76 5.97 -37.33
N TRP A 26 -31.31 7.01 -36.61
CA TRP A 26 -31.61 8.41 -36.92
C TRP A 26 -30.58 9.09 -37.83
N TRP A 27 -29.46 8.44 -38.14
CA TRP A 27 -28.45 8.99 -39.05
C TRP A 27 -29.02 9.47 -40.38
N PRO A 28 -29.92 8.72 -41.08
CA PRO A 28 -30.49 9.17 -42.36
C PRO A 28 -31.28 10.48 -42.23
N ALA A 29 -32.02 10.65 -41.13
CA ALA A 29 -32.78 11.88 -40.87
C ALA A 29 -31.87 13.09 -40.62
N LEU A 30 -30.67 12.85 -40.09
CA LEU A 30 -29.67 13.85 -39.77
C LEU A 30 -28.59 14.04 -40.84
N ALA A 31 -28.65 13.31 -41.96
CA ALA A 31 -27.73 13.44 -43.09
C ALA A 31 -27.95 14.72 -43.93
N ARG A 32 -28.89 15.59 -43.53
CA ARG A 32 -29.25 16.82 -44.25
C ARG A 32 -28.18 17.91 -44.10
N ARG A 33 -28.09 18.79 -45.10
CA ARG A 33 -27.11 19.89 -45.19
C ARG A 33 -27.57 21.20 -44.52
N HIS A 34 -28.13 21.13 -43.31
CA HIS A 34 -28.47 22.32 -42.52
C HIS A 34 -27.89 22.23 -41.11
N TRP A 35 -27.64 23.38 -40.47
CA TRP A 35 -26.93 23.46 -39.18
C TRP A 35 -27.58 22.62 -38.07
N ARG A 36 -28.92 22.56 -38.01
CA ARG A 36 -29.63 21.70 -37.04
C ARG A 36 -29.31 20.20 -37.19
N ALA A 37 -29.13 19.72 -38.42
CA ALA A 37 -28.78 18.33 -38.70
C ALA A 37 -27.30 18.05 -38.41
N VAL A 38 -26.43 19.05 -38.59
CA VAL A 38 -25.04 18.98 -38.12
C VAL A 38 -25.00 18.89 -36.59
N LEU A 39 -25.70 19.77 -35.87
CA LEU A 39 -25.78 19.73 -34.41
C LEU A 39 -26.38 18.41 -33.89
N GLY A 40 -27.40 17.87 -34.55
CA GLY A 40 -27.97 16.58 -34.20
C GLY A 40 -26.96 15.43 -34.31
N ARG A 41 -26.15 15.39 -35.39
CA ARG A 41 -25.07 14.40 -35.54
C ARG A 41 -24.01 14.55 -34.46
N ILE A 42 -23.59 15.78 -34.18
CA ILE A 42 -22.63 16.06 -33.10
C ILE A 42 -23.18 15.57 -31.77
N GLY A 43 -24.43 15.91 -31.43
CA GLY A 43 -25.07 15.48 -30.19
C GLY A 43 -25.19 13.96 -30.07
N MET A 44 -25.54 13.25 -31.14
CA MET A 44 -25.63 11.80 -31.13
C MET A 44 -24.27 11.12 -30.98
N LEU A 45 -23.26 11.58 -31.72
CA LEU A 45 -21.90 11.06 -31.60
C LEU A 45 -21.35 11.28 -30.19
N LEU A 46 -21.52 12.49 -29.63
CA LEU A 46 -21.14 12.80 -28.26
C LEU A 46 -21.89 11.93 -27.25
N GLY A 47 -23.21 11.76 -27.42
CA GLY A 47 -24.02 10.90 -26.55
C GLY A 47 -23.56 9.45 -26.55
N SER A 48 -23.32 8.87 -27.73
CA SER A 48 -22.79 7.50 -27.86
C SER A 48 -21.38 7.37 -27.26
N GLN A 49 -20.51 8.36 -27.47
CA GLN A 49 -19.15 8.37 -26.89
C GLN A 49 -19.19 8.46 -25.36
N LEU A 50 -20.01 9.35 -24.81
CA LEU A 50 -20.16 9.50 -23.36
C LEU A 50 -20.74 8.23 -22.73
N ALA A 51 -21.73 7.59 -23.37
CA ALA A 51 -22.29 6.33 -22.88
C ALA A 51 -21.24 5.21 -22.89
N LEU A 52 -20.45 5.09 -23.96
CA LEU A 52 -19.36 4.11 -24.03
C LEU A 52 -18.29 4.36 -22.96
N LEU A 53 -17.87 5.61 -22.77
CA LEU A 53 -16.92 5.98 -21.73
C LEU A 53 -17.48 5.70 -20.33
N ALA A 54 -18.77 5.91 -20.10
CA ALA A 54 -19.42 5.56 -18.84
C ALA A 54 -19.41 4.03 -18.60
N VAL A 55 -19.66 3.21 -19.63
CA VAL A 55 -19.53 1.74 -19.54
C VAL A 55 -18.10 1.35 -19.18
N ILE A 56 -17.10 1.88 -19.88
CA ILE A 56 -15.68 1.57 -19.61
C ILE A 56 -15.30 2.00 -18.19
N GLY A 57 -15.72 3.19 -17.76
CA GLY A 57 -15.49 3.69 -16.41
C GLY A 57 -16.15 2.82 -15.33
N LEU A 58 -17.39 2.39 -15.54
CA LEU A 58 -18.09 1.49 -14.61
C LEU A 58 -17.50 0.08 -14.60
N LEU A 59 -17.03 -0.44 -15.73
CA LEU A 59 -16.31 -1.71 -15.80
C LEU A 59 -15.03 -1.66 -14.95
N ALA A 60 -14.21 -0.63 -15.15
CA ALA A 60 -13.00 -0.43 -14.37
C ALA A 60 -13.33 -0.23 -12.87
N ASN A 61 -14.33 0.59 -12.55
CA ASN A 61 -14.73 0.84 -11.16
C ASN A 61 -15.31 -0.41 -10.48
N ASN A 62 -16.08 -1.23 -11.19
CA ASN A 62 -16.62 -2.47 -10.67
C ASN A 62 -15.52 -3.52 -10.44
N TYR A 63 -14.54 -3.60 -11.34
CA TYR A 63 -13.42 -4.53 -11.22
C TYR A 63 -12.47 -4.15 -10.07
N PHE A 64 -12.05 -2.88 -10.00
CA PHE A 64 -11.09 -2.41 -8.99
C PHE A 64 -11.73 -1.87 -7.71
N SER A 65 -13.07 -1.79 -7.66
CA SER A 65 -13.82 -1.21 -6.54
C SER A 65 -13.37 0.20 -6.14
N PHE A 66 -12.89 1.03 -7.09
CA PHE A 66 -12.32 2.36 -6.78
C PHE A 66 -13.28 3.22 -5.97
N TYR A 67 -14.54 3.33 -6.40
CA TYR A 67 -15.57 4.10 -5.72
C TYR A 67 -16.79 3.23 -5.46
N SER A 68 -17.11 3.07 -4.18
CA SER A 68 -18.21 2.23 -3.71
C SER A 68 -19.57 2.91 -3.91
N SER A 69 -19.62 4.23 -3.71
CA SER A 69 -20.84 5.04 -3.77
C SER A 69 -20.59 6.42 -4.37
N TRP A 70 -21.66 7.14 -4.73
CA TRP A 70 -21.56 8.50 -5.24
C TRP A 70 -20.93 9.47 -4.24
N ASN A 71 -21.16 9.24 -2.94
CA ASN A 71 -20.55 10.04 -1.89
C ASN A 71 -19.04 9.80 -1.80
N ASP A 72 -18.60 8.57 -2.04
CA ASP A 72 -17.19 8.20 -2.11
C ASP A 72 -16.52 8.82 -3.36
N LEU A 73 -17.20 8.78 -4.51
CA LEU A 73 -16.74 9.43 -5.75
C LEU A 73 -16.61 10.96 -5.62
N LEU A 74 -17.60 11.60 -5.00
CA LEU A 74 -17.64 13.06 -4.86
C LEU A 74 -16.91 13.56 -3.62
N GLY A 75 -16.44 12.67 -2.74
CA GLY A 75 -15.84 13.02 -1.46
C GLY A 75 -16.82 13.70 -0.48
N THR A 76 -18.12 13.49 -0.65
CA THR A 76 -19.19 14.10 0.18
C THR A 76 -19.71 13.17 1.28
N GLY A 77 -19.09 12.00 1.46
CA GLY A 77 -19.45 11.06 2.52
C GLY A 77 -19.16 11.61 3.92
N PRO A 78 -19.88 11.14 4.94
CA PRO A 78 -19.63 11.55 6.32
C PRO A 78 -18.20 11.18 6.76
N ASP A 79 -17.56 12.07 7.51
CA ASP A 79 -16.28 11.79 8.19
C ASP A 79 -16.51 10.88 9.39
N ALA A 80 -16.78 9.61 9.09
CA ALA A 80 -16.93 8.59 10.10
C ALA A 80 -15.58 8.31 10.78
N PRO A 81 -15.56 8.13 12.12
CA PRO A 81 -14.33 7.81 12.84
C PRO A 81 -13.83 6.41 12.43
N VAL A 82 -12.51 6.25 12.39
CA VAL A 82 -11.87 4.94 12.20
C VAL A 82 -12.08 4.11 13.47
N ALA A 83 -12.68 2.93 13.32
CA ALA A 83 -12.79 1.94 14.38
C ALA A 83 -11.51 1.11 14.43
N VAL A 84 -10.90 0.95 15.60
CA VAL A 84 -9.74 0.06 15.79
C VAL A 84 -10.11 -1.03 16.78
N ARG A 85 -9.95 -2.28 16.39
CA ARG A 85 -10.21 -3.47 17.20
C ARG A 85 -8.92 -4.27 17.33
N ALA A 86 -8.37 -4.35 18.54
CA ALA A 86 -7.31 -5.32 18.83
C ALA A 86 -7.94 -6.70 18.98
N ALA A 87 -7.37 -7.72 18.34
CA ALA A 87 -7.96 -9.05 18.32
C ALA A 87 -7.09 -10.13 18.96
N ALA A 88 -5.76 -9.99 18.89
CA ALA A 88 -4.83 -10.77 19.69
C ALA A 88 -3.79 -9.83 20.31
N PRO A 89 -3.78 -9.63 21.64
CA PRO A 89 -2.72 -8.87 22.28
C PRO A 89 -1.39 -9.60 22.07
N ALA A 90 -0.32 -8.84 21.83
CA ALA A 90 1.02 -9.41 21.93
C ALA A 90 1.17 -9.96 23.35
N ALA A 91 1.41 -11.27 23.50
CA ALA A 91 1.96 -11.76 24.75
C ALA A 91 3.22 -10.92 25.03
N GLN A 92 3.45 -10.50 26.28
CA GLN A 92 4.77 -9.99 26.67
C GLN A 92 5.77 -11.01 26.18
N ALA A 93 6.59 -10.62 25.19
CA ALA A 93 7.49 -11.53 24.55
C ALA A 93 8.52 -11.98 25.60
N ALA A 94 8.25 -13.09 26.27
CA ALA A 94 9.31 -13.98 26.72
C ALA A 94 10.19 -14.22 25.48
N PRO A 95 11.53 -14.23 25.62
CA PRO A 95 12.40 -14.48 24.49
C PRO A 95 11.96 -15.79 23.86
N ALA A 96 11.27 -15.70 22.72
CA ALA A 96 10.90 -16.87 21.95
C ALA A 96 12.23 -17.52 21.57
N PRO A 97 12.35 -18.87 21.62
CA PRO A 97 13.49 -19.52 21.00
C PRO A 97 13.59 -18.97 19.58
N SER A 98 14.75 -18.40 19.24
CA SER A 98 15.02 -17.83 17.92
C SER A 98 14.44 -18.78 16.89
N ALA A 99 13.36 -18.37 16.21
CA ALA A 99 13.07 -18.96 14.91
C ALA A 99 14.39 -18.85 14.15
N ALA A 100 14.84 -19.94 13.52
CA ALA A 100 16.01 -19.87 12.67
C ALA A 100 15.78 -18.69 11.72
N PRO A 101 16.72 -17.73 11.60
CA PRO A 101 16.51 -16.57 10.76
C PRO A 101 16.10 -17.08 9.37
N SER A 102 14.93 -16.65 8.89
CA SER A 102 14.49 -16.93 7.52
C SER A 102 15.45 -16.30 6.51
N ARG A 103 16.20 -15.28 6.97
CA ARG A 103 17.32 -14.67 6.27
C ARG A 103 18.57 -15.55 6.29
N GLN A 104 19.00 -15.96 5.10
CA GLN A 104 20.36 -16.48 4.89
C GLN A 104 21.39 -15.43 5.37
N PRO A 105 22.42 -15.82 6.14
CA PRO A 105 23.46 -14.90 6.59
C PRO A 105 24.06 -14.15 5.41
N ASP A 106 24.34 -12.86 5.61
CA ASP A 106 24.99 -12.06 4.58
C ASP A 106 26.39 -12.66 4.28
N PRO A 107 26.78 -12.79 3.00
CA PRO A 107 28.14 -13.22 2.65
C PRO A 107 29.18 -12.31 3.31
N PRO A 108 30.35 -12.85 3.73
CA PRO A 108 31.38 -12.07 4.43
C PRO A 108 31.83 -10.82 3.65
N ASP A 109 31.86 -10.92 2.32
CA ASP A 109 32.34 -9.87 1.41
C ASP A 109 31.19 -9.07 0.77
N LEU A 110 29.96 -9.16 1.28
CA LEU A 110 28.84 -8.42 0.71
C LEU A 110 29.03 -6.91 0.97
N PRO A 111 29.19 -6.07 -0.07
CA PRO A 111 29.47 -4.65 0.11
C PRO A 111 28.29 -3.93 0.78
N VAL A 112 28.60 -2.88 1.54
CA VAL A 112 27.60 -1.94 2.03
C VAL A 112 27.45 -0.84 0.98
N LEU A 113 26.33 -0.84 0.26
CA LEU A 113 26.01 0.17 -0.73
C LEU A 113 25.07 1.21 -0.09
N PRO A 114 25.52 2.44 0.20
CA PRO A 114 24.66 3.46 0.80
C PRO A 114 23.57 3.92 -0.18
N ALA A 115 22.40 4.27 0.34
CA ALA A 115 21.41 5.01 -0.43
C ALA A 115 21.98 6.37 -0.87
N GLN A 116 21.70 6.76 -2.11
CA GLN A 116 22.22 7.99 -2.72
C GLN A 116 21.13 9.04 -2.74
N GLU A 117 21.35 10.20 -2.12
CA GLU A 117 20.45 11.34 -2.25
C GLU A 117 20.51 11.91 -3.67
N THR A 118 19.37 11.97 -4.34
CA THR A 118 19.23 12.49 -5.71
C THR A 118 18.49 13.83 -5.76
N GLY A 119 17.90 14.26 -4.64
CA GLY A 119 17.19 15.52 -4.54
C GLY A 119 16.44 15.69 -3.22
N SER A 120 15.56 16.68 -3.17
CA SER A 120 14.69 16.94 -2.01
C SER A 120 13.29 17.34 -2.45
N GLU A 121 12.32 17.09 -1.59
CA GLU A 121 10.91 17.44 -1.80
C GLU A 121 10.38 18.19 -0.56
N PRO A 122 9.39 19.08 -0.71
CA PRO A 122 8.82 19.80 0.42
C PRO A 122 7.89 18.91 1.25
N VAL A 123 7.93 19.05 2.57
CA VAL A 123 6.93 18.46 3.47
C VAL A 123 5.63 19.27 3.38
N ASN A 124 4.53 18.63 2.97
CA ASN A 124 3.25 19.31 2.73
C ASN A 124 2.49 19.59 4.05
N THR A 125 2.74 20.75 4.67
CA THR A 125 2.22 21.11 6.01
C THR A 125 1.60 22.52 6.11
N GLY A 126 1.27 23.16 4.99
CA GLY A 126 0.59 24.47 4.97
C GLY A 126 1.34 25.66 5.59
N GLY A 127 2.59 25.48 6.06
CA GLY A 127 3.36 26.49 6.81
C GLY A 127 4.88 26.48 6.52
N PRO A 128 5.70 27.10 7.39
CA PRO A 128 7.15 27.21 7.22
C PRO A 128 7.83 25.84 7.09
N ARG A 129 8.76 25.72 6.15
CA ARG A 129 9.43 24.46 5.76
C ARG A 129 10.76 24.19 6.48
N ASP A 130 10.85 24.64 7.73
CA ASP A 130 12.03 24.47 8.57
C ASP A 130 12.19 23.00 8.98
N PRO A 131 13.31 22.31 8.63
CA PRO A 131 13.54 20.92 8.99
C PRO A 131 13.42 20.62 10.48
N GLU A 132 13.78 21.55 11.37
CA GLU A 132 13.66 21.36 12.83
C GLU A 132 12.20 21.33 13.30
N ARG A 133 11.26 21.80 12.47
CA ARG A 133 9.83 21.91 12.78
C ARG A 133 8.96 20.92 12.02
N VAL A 134 9.29 20.63 10.77
CA VAL A 134 8.46 19.78 9.89
C VAL A 134 9.19 18.53 9.38
N GLY A 135 10.51 18.43 9.63
CA GLY A 135 11.33 17.38 9.06
C GLY A 135 11.73 17.68 7.61
N ALA A 136 12.27 16.69 6.92
CA ALA A 136 12.71 16.86 5.54
C ALA A 136 12.46 15.60 4.71
N ILE A 137 12.20 15.78 3.42
CA ILE A 137 12.10 14.67 2.46
C ILE A 137 13.32 14.72 1.54
N ARG A 138 13.96 13.56 1.35
CA ARG A 138 15.04 13.32 0.39
C ARG A 138 14.56 12.39 -0.69
N ALA A 139 14.73 12.77 -1.95
CA ALA A 139 14.65 11.82 -3.04
C ALA A 139 15.92 10.98 -3.03
N VAL A 140 15.78 9.67 -3.17
CA VAL A 140 16.92 8.74 -3.05
C VAL A 140 16.88 7.64 -4.10
N ARG A 141 18.06 7.15 -4.48
CA ARG A 141 18.25 5.86 -5.13
C ARG A 141 18.73 4.85 -4.09
N ILE A 142 18.04 3.72 -3.94
CA ILE A 142 18.32 2.70 -2.92
C ILE A 142 18.90 1.45 -3.62
N PRO A 143 20.21 1.20 -3.55
CA PRO A 143 20.83 0.02 -4.15
C PRO A 143 20.63 -1.23 -3.29
N GLY A 144 20.62 -2.40 -3.94
CA GLY A 144 20.61 -3.71 -3.29
C GLY A 144 21.86 -4.49 -3.61
N ALA A 145 22.71 -4.66 -2.60
CA ALA A 145 23.98 -5.37 -2.77
C ALA A 145 23.77 -6.87 -3.03
N ARG A 146 22.72 -7.47 -2.44
CA ARG A 146 22.43 -8.89 -2.56
C ARG A 146 21.67 -9.22 -3.83
N THR A 147 20.70 -8.38 -4.18
CA THR A 147 19.78 -8.64 -5.30
C THR A 147 20.22 -7.99 -6.61
N GLY A 148 21.13 -7.01 -6.56
CA GLY A 148 21.48 -6.16 -7.70
C GLY A 148 20.37 -5.17 -8.09
N LEU A 149 19.24 -5.15 -7.38
CA LEU A 149 18.15 -4.21 -7.65
C LEU A 149 18.53 -2.79 -7.20
N SER A 150 17.92 -1.79 -7.83
CA SER A 150 18.17 -0.40 -7.48
C SER A 150 16.93 0.42 -7.80
N THR A 151 16.29 1.00 -6.79
CA THR A 151 15.00 1.67 -6.96
C THR A 151 15.04 3.10 -6.46
N ASP A 152 14.34 3.99 -7.19
CA ASP A 152 14.07 5.35 -6.73
C ASP A 152 12.95 5.34 -5.68
N GLY A 153 13.09 6.19 -4.68
CA GLY A 153 12.12 6.40 -3.61
C GLY A 153 12.36 7.70 -2.87
N TYR A 154 11.72 7.85 -1.71
CA TYR A 154 11.88 9.02 -0.85
C TYR A 154 12.12 8.62 0.60
N VAL A 155 12.91 9.41 1.32
CA VAL A 155 13.11 9.25 2.76
C VAL A 155 12.57 10.49 3.47
N TYR A 156 11.61 10.31 4.37
CA TYR A 156 11.19 11.34 5.29
C TYR A 156 11.95 11.20 6.61
N LEU A 157 12.59 12.29 7.02
CA LEU A 157 13.28 12.43 8.31
C LEU A 157 12.40 13.28 9.23
N PRO A 158 12.05 12.80 10.44
CA PRO A 158 11.20 13.55 11.36
C PRO A 158 11.93 14.80 11.88
N PRO A 159 11.23 15.82 12.40
CA PRO A 159 11.85 17.05 12.89
C PRO A 159 12.94 16.81 13.94
N GLN A 160 12.75 15.81 14.80
CA GLN A 160 13.70 15.41 15.84
C GLN A 160 15.05 14.95 15.28
N TYR A 161 15.12 14.60 13.99
CA TYR A 161 16.39 14.30 13.32
C TYR A 161 17.30 15.54 13.26
N PHE A 162 16.72 16.74 13.17
CA PHE A 162 17.47 18.00 13.00
C PHE A 162 17.58 18.80 14.29
N GLN A 163 16.77 18.47 15.31
CA GLN A 163 16.75 19.20 16.57
C GLN A 163 18.04 18.94 17.40
N PRO A 164 18.63 20.00 17.99
CA PRO A 164 19.80 19.88 18.84
C PRO A 164 19.65 18.85 19.96
N GLY A 165 20.72 18.13 20.28
CA GLY A 165 20.75 17.07 21.28
C GLY A 165 20.33 15.68 20.77
N ASN A 166 19.89 15.56 19.52
CA ASN A 166 19.56 14.29 18.88
C ASN A 166 20.63 13.83 17.88
N GLU A 167 21.83 14.41 17.86
CA GLU A 167 22.89 14.19 16.84
C GLU A 167 23.36 12.72 16.77
N ARG A 168 23.23 11.97 17.86
CA ARG A 168 23.58 10.54 17.92
C ARG A 168 22.38 9.62 18.03
N ARG A 169 21.17 10.18 18.10
CA ARG A 169 19.95 9.39 18.23
C ARG A 169 19.68 8.61 16.94
N LYS A 170 19.45 7.31 17.09
CA LYS A 170 18.88 6.46 16.04
C LYS A 170 17.36 6.47 16.16
N PHE A 171 16.72 6.30 15.01
CA PHE A 171 15.26 6.36 14.90
C PHE A 171 14.75 5.03 14.34
N PRO A 172 13.60 4.53 14.81
CA PRO A 172 12.93 3.44 14.13
C PRO A 172 12.59 3.87 12.70
N ALA A 173 12.45 2.88 11.81
CA ALA A 173 12.15 3.13 10.41
C ALA A 173 10.95 2.32 9.94
N VAL A 174 10.18 2.88 8.99
CA VAL A 174 9.06 2.20 8.36
C VAL A 174 9.22 2.27 6.84
N ILE A 175 9.21 1.11 6.19
CA ILE A 175 9.03 1.06 4.73
C ILE A 175 7.54 1.28 4.45
N ALA A 176 7.19 2.35 3.74
CA ALA A 176 5.84 2.64 3.31
C ALA A 176 5.70 2.43 1.80
N MET A 177 4.77 1.58 1.38
CA MET A 177 4.62 1.12 0.00
C MET A 177 3.32 1.62 -0.63
N THR A 178 3.40 2.00 -1.91
CA THR A 178 2.22 2.16 -2.76
C THR A 178 1.55 0.81 -3.09
N GLY A 179 0.37 0.86 -3.69
CA GLY A 179 -0.14 -0.25 -4.51
C GLY A 179 0.48 -0.25 -5.91
N PHE A 180 0.33 -1.35 -6.65
CA PHE A 180 0.68 -1.40 -8.07
C PHE A 180 -0.42 -0.74 -8.94
N PRO A 181 -0.07 -0.03 -10.04
CA PRO A 181 1.27 0.35 -10.52
C PRO A 181 1.73 1.73 -9.99
N GLY A 182 1.32 2.10 -8.78
CA GLY A 182 1.51 3.45 -8.24
C GLY A 182 2.97 3.86 -8.04
N ASP A 183 3.28 5.11 -8.38
CA ASP A 183 4.60 5.72 -8.18
C ASP A 183 4.81 6.18 -6.74
N ALA A 184 6.04 6.04 -6.21
CA ALA A 184 6.39 6.42 -4.84
C ALA A 184 6.09 7.90 -4.52
N LYS A 185 6.07 8.79 -5.53
CA LYS A 185 5.70 10.21 -5.35
C LYS A 185 4.26 10.39 -4.90
N ALA A 186 3.38 9.42 -5.17
CA ALA A 186 2.00 9.44 -4.66
C ALA A 186 1.95 9.40 -3.12
N LEU A 187 2.92 8.76 -2.46
CA LEU A 187 3.01 8.68 -1.00
C LEU A 187 3.24 10.06 -0.35
N ILE A 188 3.97 10.95 -1.02
CA ILE A 188 4.24 12.33 -0.53
C ILE A 188 3.20 13.35 -1.04
N THR A 189 2.58 13.11 -2.20
CA THR A 189 1.67 14.09 -2.82
C THR A 189 0.20 13.80 -2.57
N ARG A 190 -0.27 12.58 -2.83
CA ARG A 190 -1.69 12.20 -2.73
C ARG A 190 -2.05 11.75 -1.32
N PHE A 191 -1.22 10.90 -0.73
CA PHE A 191 -1.42 10.41 0.63
C PHE A 191 -0.94 11.37 1.72
N ASN A 192 0.14 12.10 1.45
CA ASN A 192 0.86 12.92 2.42
C ASN A 192 1.31 12.12 3.67
N TYR A 193 1.90 10.93 3.49
CA TYR A 193 2.46 10.11 4.58
C TYR A 193 3.33 10.94 5.56
N PRO A 194 4.28 11.78 5.09
CA PRO A 194 5.07 12.64 5.97
C PRO A 194 4.25 13.61 6.83
N GLY A 195 3.23 14.25 6.25
CA GLY A 195 2.37 15.18 6.99
C GLY A 195 1.54 14.48 8.05
N VAL A 196 0.94 13.33 7.72
CA VAL A 196 0.16 12.54 8.69
C VAL A 196 1.05 12.02 9.82
N ALA A 197 2.25 11.52 9.49
CA ALA A 197 3.21 11.10 10.51
C ALA A 197 3.64 12.26 11.42
N LEU A 198 3.90 13.44 10.85
CA LEU A 198 4.24 14.64 11.62
C LEU A 198 3.12 15.03 12.59
N ASP A 199 1.86 14.96 12.16
CA ASP A 199 0.71 15.27 13.02
C ASP A 199 0.57 14.26 14.18
N GLU A 200 0.79 12.97 13.90
CA GLU A 200 0.79 11.94 14.94
C GLU A 200 1.98 12.09 15.92
N ILE A 201 3.15 12.50 15.42
CA ILE A 201 4.33 12.81 16.25
C ILE A 201 4.06 14.02 17.14
N ARG A 202 3.52 15.11 16.58
CA ARG A 202 3.19 16.34 17.34
C ARG A 202 2.12 16.10 18.39
N ALA A 203 1.19 15.19 18.11
CA ALA A 203 0.17 14.79 19.06
C ALA A 203 0.66 13.79 20.12
N GLY A 204 1.93 13.37 20.08
CA GLY A 204 2.50 12.39 21.02
C GLY A 204 1.94 10.97 20.86
N ARG A 205 1.29 10.67 19.72
CA ARG A 205 0.67 9.36 19.42
C ARG A 205 1.57 8.45 18.59
N MET A 206 2.64 9.00 18.02
CA MET A 206 3.67 8.30 17.27
C MET A 206 5.05 8.78 17.71
N GLN A 207 5.99 7.86 17.90
CA GLN A 207 7.38 8.22 18.16
C GLN A 207 8.05 8.77 16.88
N PRO A 208 9.05 9.65 16.98
CA PRO A 208 9.81 10.10 15.81
C PRO A 208 10.36 8.91 15.02
N THR A 209 10.00 8.79 13.74
CA THR A 209 10.28 7.63 12.90
C THR A 209 10.69 8.08 11.51
N VAL A 210 11.70 7.42 10.92
CA VAL A 210 12.10 7.61 9.52
C VAL A 210 11.15 6.84 8.60
N LEU A 211 10.62 7.47 7.56
CA LEU A 211 9.79 6.76 6.57
C LEU A 211 10.58 6.57 5.27
N VAL A 212 10.64 5.33 4.78
CA VAL A 212 11.22 4.97 3.48
C VAL A 212 10.07 4.69 2.52
N LEU A 213 9.77 5.64 1.66
CA LEU A 213 8.60 5.69 0.79
C LEU A 213 8.95 5.13 -0.58
N MET A 214 8.38 3.98 -0.93
CA MET A 214 8.77 3.19 -2.10
C MET A 214 7.54 2.62 -2.82
N ARG A 215 7.76 2.06 -4.01
CA ARG A 215 6.81 1.16 -4.68
C ARG A 215 7.12 -0.29 -4.33
N PRO A 216 6.14 -1.21 -4.36
CA PRO A 216 6.37 -2.64 -4.10
C PRO A 216 7.06 -3.36 -5.27
N SER A 217 7.13 -2.74 -6.45
CA SER A 217 7.64 -3.36 -7.67
C SER A 217 9.00 -2.76 -8.07
N PRO A 218 10.13 -3.34 -7.60
CA PRO A 218 11.47 -2.83 -7.88
C PRO A 218 11.92 -3.00 -9.34
N ALA A 219 11.21 -3.81 -10.13
CA ALA A 219 11.53 -4.11 -11.52
C ALA A 219 10.27 -4.04 -12.41
N MET A 220 9.79 -2.82 -12.67
CA MET A 220 8.67 -2.57 -13.60
C MET A 220 8.97 -3.13 -15.01
N PRO A 221 7.93 -3.55 -15.77
CA PRO A 221 6.51 -3.37 -15.51
C PRO A 221 5.85 -4.50 -14.72
N ALA A 222 6.61 -5.52 -14.28
CA ALA A 222 6.06 -6.65 -13.54
C ALA A 222 5.79 -6.29 -12.08
N ASP A 223 4.69 -6.81 -11.54
CA ASP A 223 4.43 -6.79 -10.11
C ASP A 223 4.88 -8.12 -9.47
N PRO A 224 6.01 -8.14 -8.74
CA PRO A 224 6.48 -9.38 -8.13
C PRO A 224 5.71 -9.76 -6.86
N GLU A 225 4.73 -8.97 -6.39
CA GLU A 225 3.99 -9.25 -5.15
C GLU A 225 4.92 -9.43 -3.93
N CYS A 226 6.04 -8.70 -3.96
CA CYS A 226 7.16 -8.84 -3.03
C CYS A 226 7.66 -10.29 -2.86
N GLU A 227 7.54 -11.14 -3.88
CA GLU A 227 8.14 -12.48 -3.97
C GLU A 227 9.56 -12.44 -4.52
N ASP A 228 10.36 -13.43 -4.11
CA ASP A 228 11.59 -13.79 -4.82
C ASP A 228 11.24 -14.77 -5.96
N VAL A 229 11.03 -14.21 -7.15
CA VAL A 229 10.61 -14.97 -8.33
C VAL A 229 11.78 -15.84 -8.83
N PRO A 230 11.61 -17.16 -9.00
CA PRO A 230 12.69 -18.03 -9.45
C PRO A 230 13.23 -17.63 -10.82
N GLY A 231 14.54 -17.36 -10.90
CA GLY A 231 15.20 -16.85 -12.11
C GLY A 231 14.78 -15.43 -12.50
N GLY A 232 14.11 -14.70 -11.61
CA GLY A 232 13.60 -13.35 -11.83
C GLY A 232 13.88 -12.41 -10.66
N THR A 233 13.07 -11.37 -10.55
CA THR A 233 13.20 -10.32 -9.54
C THR A 233 13.16 -10.90 -8.12
N GLN A 234 14.17 -10.55 -7.31
CA GLN A 234 14.27 -10.94 -5.90
C GLN A 234 13.70 -9.83 -5.00
N ALA A 235 12.38 -9.60 -5.07
CA ALA A 235 11.76 -8.46 -4.40
C ALA A 235 11.64 -8.65 -2.88
N GLU A 236 11.37 -9.86 -2.41
CA GLU A 236 11.30 -10.17 -0.97
C GLU A 236 12.64 -9.88 -0.30
N THR A 237 13.71 -10.44 -0.86
CA THR A 237 15.07 -10.24 -0.35
C THR A 237 15.46 -8.75 -0.44
N TYR A 238 15.05 -8.03 -1.48
CA TYR A 238 15.36 -6.61 -1.59
C TYR A 238 14.77 -5.79 -0.45
N PHE A 239 13.48 -5.96 -0.14
CA PHE A 239 12.84 -5.19 0.92
C PHE A 239 13.23 -5.66 2.33
N ALA A 240 13.46 -6.95 2.53
CA ALA A 240 13.81 -7.49 3.85
C ALA A 240 15.30 -7.36 4.20
N ALA A 241 16.19 -7.28 3.20
CA ALA A 241 17.63 -7.29 3.42
C ALA A 241 18.34 -6.04 2.89
N ASP A 242 18.15 -5.72 1.62
CA ASP A 242 18.91 -4.67 0.94
C ASP A 242 18.47 -3.26 1.35
N VAL A 243 17.16 -3.00 1.40
CA VAL A 243 16.63 -1.68 1.76
C VAL A 243 17.02 -1.25 3.18
N PRO A 244 16.80 -2.05 4.25
CA PRO A 244 17.23 -1.67 5.59
C PRO A 244 18.73 -1.42 5.69
N ARG A 245 19.54 -2.23 5.00
CA ARG A 245 21.01 -2.11 4.97
C ARG A 245 21.46 -0.81 4.28
N ALA A 246 20.93 -0.52 3.09
CA ALA A 246 21.30 0.68 2.33
C ALA A 246 20.85 1.96 3.03
N ILE A 247 19.67 1.95 3.65
CA ILE A 247 19.14 3.10 4.40
C ILE A 247 19.93 3.30 5.70
N GLY A 248 20.23 2.25 6.46
CA GLY A 248 21.03 2.36 7.69
C GLY A 248 22.48 2.79 7.46
N ALA A 249 23.00 2.61 6.25
CA ALA A 249 24.32 3.12 5.87
C ALA A 249 24.32 4.64 5.58
N THR A 250 23.17 5.24 5.28
CA THR A 250 23.04 6.67 4.94
C THR A 250 22.38 7.48 6.06
N TYR A 251 21.40 6.90 6.75
CA TYR A 251 20.55 7.58 7.74
C TYR A 251 20.67 6.91 9.11
N ARG A 252 20.43 7.67 10.19
CA ARG A 252 20.45 7.16 11.57
C ARG A 252 19.19 6.35 11.90
N THR A 253 19.06 5.17 11.30
CA THR A 253 18.00 4.21 11.63
C THR A 253 18.47 3.19 12.66
N SER A 254 17.55 2.57 13.39
CA SER A 254 17.85 1.55 14.40
C SER A 254 18.25 0.21 13.75
N ASP A 255 19.28 -0.44 14.29
CA ASP A 255 19.93 -1.62 13.68
C ASP A 255 19.47 -2.96 14.30
N GLY A 256 18.71 -2.91 15.39
CA GLY A 256 18.34 -4.09 16.19
C GLY A 256 17.00 -4.69 15.79
N PRO A 257 16.72 -5.94 16.24
CA PRO A 257 15.41 -6.57 16.08
C PRO A 257 14.28 -5.67 16.58
N GLY A 258 13.31 -5.42 15.70
CA GLY A 258 12.18 -4.53 15.96
C GLY A 258 12.44 -3.04 15.79
N GLY A 259 13.57 -2.65 15.17
CA GLY A 259 13.81 -1.28 14.72
C GLY A 259 13.05 -0.89 13.43
N TRP A 260 12.50 -1.88 12.71
CA TRP A 260 11.82 -1.68 11.43
C TRP A 260 10.37 -2.15 11.45
N GLY A 261 9.54 -1.43 10.70
CA GLY A 261 8.17 -1.80 10.37
C GLY A 261 7.92 -1.66 8.88
N VAL A 262 6.79 -2.17 8.42
CA VAL A 262 6.37 -2.04 7.02
C VAL A 262 4.89 -1.72 6.96
N MET A 263 4.50 -0.86 6.03
CA MET A 263 3.11 -0.56 5.76
C MET A 263 2.88 -0.27 4.29
N GLY A 264 1.66 -0.41 3.81
CA GLY A 264 1.33 0.02 2.47
C GLY A 264 -0.14 -0.15 2.14
N ASN A 265 -0.52 0.32 0.96
CA ASN A 265 -1.86 0.17 0.44
C ASN A 265 -1.95 -0.83 -0.71
N SER A 266 -3.08 -1.52 -0.87
CA SER A 266 -3.32 -2.47 -1.97
C SER A 266 -2.20 -3.54 -2.05
N THR A 267 -1.51 -3.72 -3.19
CA THR A 267 -0.31 -4.59 -3.30
C THR A 267 0.71 -4.31 -2.18
N GLY A 268 0.98 -3.04 -1.87
CA GLY A 268 1.87 -2.65 -0.77
C GLY A 268 1.35 -3.08 0.60
N GLY A 269 0.04 -3.21 0.77
CA GLY A 269 -0.59 -3.74 1.97
C GLY A 269 -0.40 -5.25 2.11
N TYR A 270 -0.56 -6.01 1.02
CA TYR A 270 -0.21 -7.43 0.97
C TYR A 270 1.29 -7.63 1.27
N CYS A 271 2.16 -6.90 0.58
CA CYS A 271 3.60 -6.88 0.84
C CYS A 271 3.93 -6.58 2.31
N ALA A 272 3.27 -5.60 2.93
CA ALA A 272 3.51 -5.25 4.32
C ALA A 272 3.16 -6.38 5.29
N ALA A 273 1.98 -7.00 5.13
CA ALA A 273 1.59 -8.13 5.96
C ALA A 273 2.53 -9.34 5.73
N LYS A 274 2.83 -9.64 4.46
CA LYS A 274 3.71 -10.74 4.06
C LYS A 274 5.13 -10.57 4.63
N LEU A 275 5.76 -9.43 4.39
CA LEU A 275 7.14 -9.15 4.84
C LEU A 275 7.25 -9.20 6.35
N ALA A 276 6.27 -8.66 7.09
CA ALA A 276 6.24 -8.76 8.54
C ALA A 276 6.16 -10.22 9.03
N MET A 277 5.31 -11.04 8.41
CA MET A 277 5.15 -12.45 8.78
C MET A 277 6.33 -13.33 8.39
N ARG A 278 7.03 -13.03 7.28
CA ARG A 278 8.16 -13.82 6.78
C ARG A 278 9.51 -13.40 7.36
N HIS A 279 9.61 -12.14 7.77
CA HIS A 279 10.83 -11.55 8.35
C HIS A 279 10.58 -10.87 9.71
N PRO A 280 10.06 -11.59 10.72
CA PRO A 280 9.83 -11.02 12.05
C PRO A 280 11.13 -10.57 12.75
N GLU A 281 12.29 -11.06 12.30
CA GLU A 281 13.61 -10.62 12.75
C GLU A 281 13.97 -9.21 12.29
N VAL A 282 13.36 -8.75 11.19
CA VAL A 282 13.53 -7.39 10.63
C VAL A 282 12.35 -6.52 11.06
N PHE A 283 11.13 -6.98 10.79
CA PHE A 283 9.92 -6.19 10.92
C PHE A 283 9.12 -6.57 12.18
N ALA A 284 9.12 -5.68 13.18
CA ALA A 284 8.29 -5.85 14.39
C ALA A 284 6.78 -5.67 14.12
N GLY A 285 6.41 -5.12 12.97
CA GLY A 285 5.03 -5.16 12.52
C GLY A 285 4.80 -4.74 11.08
N GLY A 286 3.66 -5.17 10.56
CA GLY A 286 3.13 -4.88 9.23
C GLY A 286 1.75 -4.22 9.30
N VAL A 287 1.49 -3.21 8.47
CA VAL A 287 0.14 -2.62 8.31
C VAL A 287 -0.31 -2.75 6.87
N SER A 288 -1.35 -3.54 6.65
CA SER A 288 -2.02 -3.68 5.36
C SER A 288 -3.22 -2.73 5.29
N ILE A 289 -3.20 -1.79 4.34
CA ILE A 289 -4.31 -0.84 4.09
C ILE A 289 -4.99 -1.23 2.78
N SER A 290 -6.19 -1.80 2.86
CA SER A 290 -6.92 -2.37 1.74
C SER A 290 -6.05 -3.34 0.93
N GLY A 291 -5.12 -4.03 1.58
CA GLY A 291 -4.40 -5.14 0.96
C GLY A 291 -5.21 -6.42 1.08
N TYR A 292 -4.72 -7.45 0.42
CA TYR A 292 -5.27 -8.80 0.42
C TYR A 292 -4.35 -9.77 1.15
N LEU A 293 -4.76 -11.03 1.29
CA LEU A 293 -4.01 -12.05 2.03
C LEU A 293 -3.33 -13.11 1.16
N LYS A 294 -3.49 -13.05 -0.17
CA LYS A 294 -2.87 -13.98 -1.10
C LYS A 294 -2.33 -13.22 -2.31
N ALA A 295 -1.08 -13.49 -2.72
CA ALA A 295 -0.50 -12.88 -3.92
C ALA A 295 -1.46 -12.95 -5.12
N ALA A 296 -1.61 -11.83 -5.83
CA ALA A 296 -2.40 -11.80 -7.05
C ALA A 296 -1.74 -12.68 -8.13
N GLU A 297 -2.57 -13.22 -9.00
CA GLU A 297 -2.13 -14.00 -10.15
C GLU A 297 -2.86 -13.49 -11.39
N ASP A 298 -2.24 -12.52 -12.07
CA ASP A 298 -2.78 -11.88 -13.26
C ASP A 298 -1.70 -11.57 -14.29
N VAL A 299 -2.06 -10.82 -15.34
CA VAL A 299 -1.17 -10.48 -16.45
C VAL A 299 0.03 -9.63 -16.02
N THR A 300 -0.08 -8.90 -14.92
CA THR A 300 0.96 -8.00 -14.39
C THR A 300 1.96 -8.74 -13.52
N THR A 301 1.53 -9.83 -12.86
CA THR A 301 2.39 -10.68 -12.03
C THR A 301 3.10 -11.77 -12.85
N GLY A 302 2.46 -12.22 -13.92
CA GLY A 302 2.90 -13.41 -14.66
C GLY A 302 2.94 -14.65 -13.75
N ASP A 303 3.82 -15.61 -14.07
CA ASP A 303 4.06 -16.78 -13.22
C ASP A 303 5.13 -16.49 -12.16
N LEU A 304 4.66 -16.04 -11.00
CA LEU A 304 5.48 -15.75 -9.80
C LEU A 304 6.17 -17.01 -9.25
N PHE A 305 5.52 -18.16 -9.38
CA PHE A 305 5.89 -19.38 -8.63
C PHE A 305 6.62 -20.42 -9.49
N LYS A 306 6.67 -20.23 -10.82
CA LYS A 306 7.27 -21.15 -11.80
C LYS A 306 6.73 -22.58 -11.63
N GLY A 307 5.41 -22.69 -11.45
CA GLY A 307 4.72 -23.96 -11.22
C GLY A 307 4.90 -24.58 -9.82
N SER A 308 5.61 -23.93 -8.89
CA SER A 308 5.76 -24.42 -7.52
C SER A 308 4.50 -24.20 -6.69
N GLY A 309 3.75 -25.29 -6.43
CA GLY A 309 2.59 -25.26 -5.54
C GLY A 309 2.95 -24.80 -4.11
N GLN A 310 4.08 -25.25 -3.58
CA GLN A 310 4.53 -24.84 -2.25
C GLN A 310 4.77 -23.32 -2.15
N ARG A 311 5.45 -22.71 -3.14
CA ARG A 311 5.67 -21.25 -3.12
C ARG A 311 4.35 -20.49 -3.21
N ARG A 312 3.42 -20.98 -4.02
CA ARG A 312 2.08 -20.41 -4.15
C ARG A 312 1.30 -20.48 -2.84
N ASP A 313 1.36 -21.62 -2.15
CA ASP A 313 0.74 -21.82 -0.84
C ASP A 313 1.39 -20.92 0.23
N GLU A 314 2.71 -20.78 0.22
CA GLU A 314 3.44 -19.91 1.14
C GLU A 314 3.24 -18.41 0.87
N ALA A 315 2.70 -18.03 -0.30
CA ALA A 315 2.24 -16.70 -0.66
C ALA A 315 0.76 -16.45 -0.28
N ASP A 316 0.08 -17.42 0.34
CA ASP A 316 -1.21 -17.25 0.99
C ASP A 316 -1.00 -17.13 2.50
N LEU A 317 -1.23 -15.95 3.05
CA LEU A 317 -0.99 -15.67 4.47
C LEU A 317 -1.93 -16.46 5.39
N LEU A 318 -3.15 -16.79 4.96
CA LEU A 318 -4.04 -17.67 5.72
C LEU A 318 -3.54 -19.11 5.71
N TRP A 319 -3.00 -19.57 4.59
CA TRP A 319 -2.34 -20.87 4.53
C TRP A 319 -1.15 -20.91 5.49
N ARG A 320 -0.31 -19.85 5.53
CA ARG A 320 0.82 -19.77 6.48
C ARG A 320 0.35 -19.87 7.92
N LEU A 321 -0.69 -19.14 8.32
CA LEU A 321 -1.23 -19.19 9.67
C LEU A 321 -1.78 -20.58 10.06
N ARG A 322 -2.23 -21.37 9.08
CA ARG A 322 -2.78 -22.72 9.32
C ARG A 322 -1.70 -23.80 9.33
N ASN A 323 -0.60 -23.60 8.62
CA ASN A 323 0.37 -24.67 8.31
C ASN A 323 1.79 -24.42 8.85
N LEU A 324 2.14 -23.19 9.22
CA LEU A 324 3.47 -22.81 9.69
C LEU A 324 3.43 -22.26 11.13
N PRO A 325 4.57 -22.24 11.85
CA PRO A 325 4.66 -21.58 13.15
C PRO A 325 4.27 -20.10 13.10
N MET A 326 3.59 -19.64 14.15
CA MET A 326 3.16 -18.24 14.27
C MET A 326 4.38 -17.31 14.42
N PRO A 327 4.53 -16.29 13.55
CA PRO A 327 5.67 -15.37 13.62
C PRO A 327 5.56 -14.42 14.81
N ALA A 328 6.70 -14.10 15.44
CA ALA A 328 6.78 -13.16 16.54
C ALA A 328 6.79 -11.70 16.05
N THR A 329 5.67 -11.27 15.47
CA THR A 329 5.46 -9.92 14.91
C THR A 329 4.03 -9.44 15.18
N GLY A 330 3.68 -8.23 14.72
CA GLY A 330 2.31 -7.75 14.69
C GLY A 330 1.80 -7.45 13.28
N VAL A 331 0.57 -7.82 12.96
CA VAL A 331 -0.07 -7.43 11.70
C VAL A 331 -1.36 -6.68 11.97
N MET A 332 -1.51 -5.49 11.38
CA MET A 332 -2.80 -4.79 11.33
C MET A 332 -3.38 -4.84 9.93
N LEU A 333 -4.61 -5.35 9.81
CA LEU A 333 -5.38 -5.29 8.57
C LEU A 333 -6.33 -4.10 8.64
N SER A 334 -6.38 -3.29 7.59
CA SER A 334 -7.22 -2.09 7.57
C SER A 334 -7.95 -1.93 6.25
N GLY A 335 -9.15 -1.36 6.25
CA GLY A 335 -9.95 -1.22 5.04
C GLY A 335 -11.35 -0.68 5.33
N ALA A 336 -12.23 -0.66 4.33
CA ALA A 336 -13.63 -0.31 4.53
C ALA A 336 -14.48 -1.55 4.85
N GLU A 337 -15.36 -1.46 5.85
CA GLU A 337 -16.33 -2.52 6.19
C GLU A 337 -17.28 -2.82 5.01
N LYS A 338 -17.54 -1.82 4.17
CA LYS A 338 -18.32 -1.92 2.94
C LYS A 338 -17.66 -1.15 1.81
N GLY A 339 -17.59 -1.75 0.63
CA GLY A 339 -17.20 -1.06 -0.61
C GLY A 339 -15.78 -1.34 -1.11
N ASP A 340 -14.95 -2.02 -0.31
CA ASP A 340 -13.55 -2.31 -0.61
C ASP A 340 -13.29 -3.82 -0.66
N GLY A 341 -13.95 -4.49 -1.61
CA GLY A 341 -13.83 -5.92 -1.84
C GLY A 341 -14.19 -6.79 -0.63
N ASP A 342 -13.40 -7.84 -0.40
CA ASP A 342 -13.61 -8.86 0.62
C ASP A 342 -12.91 -8.55 1.96
N PHE A 343 -12.43 -7.32 2.16
CA PHE A 343 -11.63 -6.91 3.33
C PHE A 343 -12.18 -7.44 4.65
N ARG A 344 -13.49 -7.30 4.90
CA ARG A 344 -14.10 -7.72 6.17
C ARG A 344 -14.00 -9.23 6.39
N ALA A 345 -14.28 -10.02 5.36
CA ALA A 345 -14.19 -11.47 5.43
C ALA A 345 -12.74 -11.94 5.63
N GLU A 346 -11.80 -11.32 4.92
CA GLU A 346 -10.37 -11.60 5.05
C GLU A 346 -9.84 -11.23 6.44
N ALA A 347 -10.20 -10.06 6.97
CA ALA A 347 -9.77 -9.61 8.28
C ALA A 347 -10.29 -10.52 9.40
N ASP A 348 -11.54 -10.98 9.30
CA ASP A 348 -12.12 -11.94 10.25
C ASP A 348 -11.43 -13.31 10.16
N ALA A 349 -11.18 -13.81 8.95
CA ALA A 349 -10.49 -15.08 8.74
C ALA A 349 -9.05 -15.07 9.26
N PHE A 350 -8.31 -13.97 9.01
CA PHE A 350 -6.94 -13.80 9.48
C PHE A 350 -6.87 -13.73 11.00
N THR A 351 -7.77 -12.93 11.58
CA THR A 351 -7.89 -12.78 13.02
C THR A 351 -8.23 -14.10 13.71
N ALA A 352 -9.15 -14.88 13.15
CA ALA A 352 -9.54 -16.18 13.68
C ALA A 352 -8.41 -17.24 13.58
N ALA A 353 -7.56 -17.14 12.56
CA ALA A 353 -6.43 -18.04 12.37
C ALA A 353 -5.21 -17.67 13.24
N ALA A 354 -5.03 -16.40 13.57
CA ALA A 354 -3.89 -15.90 14.32
C ALA A 354 -3.86 -16.40 15.77
N LYS A 355 -2.67 -16.76 16.26
CA LYS A 355 -2.42 -17.18 17.63
C LYS A 355 -1.11 -16.55 18.12
N PRO A 356 -0.91 -16.39 19.45
CA PRO A 356 0.38 -15.96 19.99
C PRO A 356 1.55 -16.82 19.44
N PRO A 357 2.72 -16.22 19.15
CA PRO A 357 3.12 -14.84 19.45
C PRO A 357 2.66 -13.77 18.44
N LEU A 358 1.94 -14.13 17.38
CA LEU A 358 1.45 -13.15 16.40
C LEU A 358 0.38 -12.24 17.04
N ALA A 359 0.63 -10.94 17.05
CA ALA A 359 -0.34 -9.94 17.47
C ALA A 359 -1.15 -9.44 16.28
N THR A 360 -2.47 -9.26 16.44
CA THR A 360 -3.34 -8.78 15.36
C THR A 360 -4.21 -7.61 15.78
N ALA A 361 -4.42 -6.70 14.85
CA ALA A 361 -5.39 -5.62 14.96
C ALA A 361 -6.14 -5.43 13.64
N VAL A 362 -7.35 -4.87 13.73
CA VAL A 362 -8.15 -4.48 12.58
C VAL A 362 -8.53 -3.01 12.74
N ALA A 363 -8.29 -2.20 11.71
CA ALA A 363 -8.75 -0.81 11.66
C ALA A 363 -9.69 -0.59 10.48
N SER A 364 -10.85 0.01 10.68
CA SER A 364 -11.81 0.13 9.59
C SER A 364 -12.58 1.44 9.57
N VAL A 365 -13.02 1.81 8.36
CA VAL A 365 -14.04 2.83 8.14
C VAL A 365 -15.37 2.14 7.76
N PRO A 366 -16.54 2.71 8.08
CA PRO A 366 -17.82 2.03 7.81
C PRO A 366 -18.10 1.79 6.32
N GLU A 367 -17.66 2.69 5.45
CA GLU A 367 -17.86 2.62 4.00
C GLU A 367 -16.72 3.37 3.29
N GLY A 368 -16.29 2.85 2.15
CA GLY A 368 -15.26 3.44 1.30
C GLY A 368 -14.85 2.46 0.20
N GLY A 369 -14.34 2.98 -0.92
CA GLY A 369 -13.80 2.19 -2.03
C GLY A 369 -12.29 2.02 -1.93
N HIS A 370 -11.73 1.32 -2.91
CA HIS A 370 -10.30 1.04 -3.06
C HIS A 370 -9.54 2.27 -3.58
N ASN A 371 -9.55 3.36 -2.81
CA ASN A 371 -9.05 4.67 -3.24
C ASN A 371 -8.35 5.45 -2.12
N TYR A 372 -7.67 6.54 -2.51
CA TYR A 372 -6.93 7.41 -1.59
C TYR A 372 -7.78 8.00 -0.45
N THR A 373 -9.05 8.35 -0.71
CA THR A 373 -9.95 8.91 0.30
C THR A 373 -10.14 7.95 1.46
N THR A 374 -10.33 6.65 1.17
CA THR A 374 -10.41 5.59 2.18
C THR A 374 -9.07 5.40 2.88
N TRP A 375 -8.00 5.22 2.11
CA TRP A 375 -6.70 4.83 2.67
C TRP A 375 -6.08 5.89 3.57
N ILE A 376 -6.22 7.19 3.22
CA ILE A 376 -5.68 8.30 4.02
C ILE A 376 -6.29 8.31 5.42
N LYS A 377 -7.59 8.01 5.55
CA LYS A 377 -8.28 7.93 6.84
C LYS A 377 -7.66 6.87 7.76
N LEU A 378 -7.10 5.80 7.19
CA LEU A 378 -6.53 4.66 7.94
C LEU A 378 -5.07 4.86 8.35
N LEU A 379 -4.34 5.81 7.74
CA LEU A 379 -2.92 6.06 8.04
C LEU A 379 -2.62 6.32 9.53
N PRO A 380 -3.38 7.18 10.26
CA PRO A 380 -3.11 7.43 11.67
C PRO A 380 -3.15 6.18 12.55
N ALA A 381 -4.11 5.28 12.30
CA ALA A 381 -4.20 4.02 13.02
C ALA A 381 -2.98 3.14 12.74
N GLY A 382 -2.53 3.10 11.48
CA GLY A 382 -1.33 2.38 11.04
C GLY A 382 -0.07 2.84 11.76
N PHE A 383 0.16 4.15 11.76
CA PHE A 383 1.32 4.73 12.44
C PHE A 383 1.33 4.47 13.94
N ARG A 384 0.17 4.59 14.61
CA ARG A 384 0.06 4.28 16.05
C ARG A 384 0.36 2.81 16.32
N PHE A 385 -0.18 1.90 15.50
CA PHE A 385 0.05 0.46 15.63
C PHE A 385 1.53 0.09 15.53
N LEU A 386 2.23 0.64 14.52
CA LEU A 386 3.67 0.42 14.34
C LEU A 386 4.48 1.09 15.45
N SER A 387 4.15 2.34 15.80
CA SER A 387 4.88 3.09 16.84
C SER A 387 4.91 2.37 18.19
N GLN A 388 3.87 1.62 18.55
CA GLN A 388 3.82 0.83 19.80
C GLN A 388 4.73 -0.40 19.80
N ARG A 389 5.18 -0.84 18.62
CA ARG A 389 5.97 -2.07 18.44
C ARG A 389 7.44 -1.79 18.15
N LEU A 390 7.70 -0.67 17.48
CA LEU A 390 9.05 -0.29 17.09
C LEU A 390 9.89 0.14 18.28
N LYS A 391 11.14 -0.31 18.30
CA LYS A 391 12.16 0.09 19.27
C LYS A 391 13.10 1.10 18.62
N ALA A 392 13.32 2.23 19.30
CA ALA A 392 14.29 3.24 18.90
C ALA A 392 15.71 2.83 19.28
#